data_AF-A0A7C2IYH4-F1
#
_entry.id   AF-A0A7C2IYH4-F1
#
_cell.length_a   1.000
_cell.length_b   1.000
_cell.length_c   1.000
_cell.angle_alpha   90.00
_cell.angle_beta   90.00
_cell.angle_gamma   90.00
#
_symmetry.space_group_name_H-M   'P 1'
#
loop_
_entity.id
_entity.type
_entity.pdbx_description
1 polymer ?
#
loop_
_entity_poly.entity_id
_entity_poly.type
_entity_poly.pdbx_seq_one_letter_code
_entity_poly.pdbx_strand_id
1 'polypeptide(L)'
;YNGSGQLIYRGAVMGYSQPIPSIRLKAQRRGLQDYEYFWLLAERTGNKAASDAIVNAIIYKNPFGKAAMLDTEIWRNNPDEWERARIAAGERIAATASSR
;
A
#
# COMPACT_ATOMS: atom_id res chain seq x y z
N TYR A 1 25.05 5.29 1.53
CA TYR A 1 24.49 5.95 2.73
C TYR A 1 23.04 5.51 2.90
N ASN A 2 22.64 5.07 4.11
CA ASN A 2 21.24 4.74 4.40
C ASN A 2 20.38 5.99 4.25
N GLY A 3 19.24 5.91 3.57
CA GLY A 3 18.39 7.08 3.32
C GLY A 3 18.81 7.96 2.13
N SER A 4 19.79 7.54 1.32
CA SER A 4 20.17 8.25 0.07
C SER A 4 19.11 8.26 -1.04
N GLY A 5 17.90 7.73 -0.80
CA GLY A 5 16.82 7.67 -1.80
C GLY A 5 17.08 6.70 -2.97
N GLN A 6 18.24 6.04 -3.03
CA GLN A 6 18.52 5.09 -4.12
C GLN A 6 17.58 3.89 -4.05
N LEU A 7 16.80 3.67 -5.12
CA LEU A 7 15.80 2.61 -5.23
C LEU A 7 16.15 1.54 -6.26
N ILE A 8 17.14 1.81 -7.13
CA ILE A 8 17.62 0.95 -8.20
C ILE A 8 19.14 0.77 -8.03
N TYR A 9 19.59 -0.48 -8.12
CA TYR A 9 20.99 -0.84 -7.95
C TYR A 9 21.58 -1.42 -9.25
N ARG A 10 22.89 -1.30 -9.42
CA ARG A 10 23.61 -1.85 -10.57
C ARG A 10 23.56 -3.38 -10.52
N GLY A 11 23.01 -4.03 -11.54
CA GLY A 11 22.89 -5.50 -11.55
C GLY A 11 24.21 -6.25 -11.69
N ALA A 12 25.19 -5.64 -12.37
CA ALA A 12 26.45 -6.30 -12.72
C ALA A 12 27.23 -6.80 -11.49
N VAL A 13 27.12 -6.15 -10.32
CA VAL A 13 27.78 -6.59 -9.09
C VAL A 13 27.15 -7.85 -8.49
N MET A 14 25.97 -8.24 -8.94
CA MET A 14 25.25 -9.44 -8.53
C MET A 14 25.09 -10.46 -9.69
N GLY A 15 25.80 -10.27 -10.81
CA GLY A 15 25.72 -11.16 -11.98
C GLY A 15 24.54 -10.93 -12.93
N TYR A 16 23.86 -9.79 -12.84
CA TYR A 16 22.74 -9.43 -13.72
C TYR A 16 23.16 -8.40 -14.76
N SER A 17 22.67 -8.54 -16.00
CA SER A 17 22.91 -7.58 -17.09
C SER A 17 22.05 -6.31 -17.00
N GLN A 18 20.98 -6.34 -16.21
CA GLN A 18 20.02 -5.24 -16.04
C GLN A 18 20.06 -4.65 -14.62
N PRO A 19 19.59 -3.40 -14.41
CA PRO A 19 19.43 -2.85 -13.06
C PRO A 19 18.49 -3.69 -12.19
N ILE A 20 18.78 -3.77 -10.88
CA ILE A 20 17.96 -4.51 -9.92
C ILE A 20 17.12 -3.53 -9.08
N PRO A 21 15.78 -3.70 -9.01
CA PRO A 21 14.95 -2.91 -8.11
C PRO A 21 15.13 -3.32 -6.65
N SER A 22 15.15 -2.34 -5.76
CA SER A 22 15.16 -2.56 -4.31
C SER A 22 13.83 -3.10 -3.78
N ILE A 23 13.85 -3.71 -2.59
CA ILE A 23 12.63 -4.08 -1.86
C ILE A 23 11.76 -2.83 -1.60
N ARG A 24 12.38 -1.68 -1.30
CA ARG A 24 11.69 -0.39 -1.10
C ARG A 24 10.92 0.05 -2.34
N LEU A 25 11.51 -0.09 -3.54
CA LEU A 25 10.82 0.24 -4.80
C LEU A 25 9.64 -0.69 -5.06
N LYS A 26 9.82 -1.99 -4.81
CA LYS A 26 8.73 -2.97 -4.95
C LYS A 26 7.59 -2.69 -3.97
N ALA A 27 7.91 -2.30 -2.73
CA ALA A 27 6.93 -1.90 -1.72
C ALA A 27 6.20 -0.62 -2.11
N GLN A 28 6.90 0.41 -2.60
CA GLN A 28 6.29 1.64 -3.10
C GLN A 28 5.34 1.37 -4.27
N ARG A 29 5.77 0.56 -5.25
CA ARG A 29 4.89 0.13 -6.36
C ARG A 29 3.63 -0.56 -5.85
N ARG A 30 3.73 -1.44 -4.85
CA ARG A 30 2.56 -2.10 -4.24
C ARG A 30 1.65 -1.07 -3.56
N GLY A 31 2.20 -0.15 -2.78
CA GLY A 31 1.41 0.91 -2.14
C GLY A 31 0.66 1.81 -3.13
N LEU A 32 1.27 2.11 -4.29
CA LEU A 32 0.61 2.84 -5.37
C LEU A 32 -0.57 2.05 -5.95
N GLN A 33 -0.42 0.74 -6.14
CA GLN A 33 -1.52 -0.13 -6.59
C GLN A 33 -2.65 -0.22 -5.55
N ASP A 34 -2.31 -0.30 -4.26
CA ASP A 34 -3.31 -0.32 -3.18
C ASP A 34 -4.12 0.99 -3.16
N TYR A 35 -3.45 2.14 -3.35
CA TYR A 35 -4.12 3.44 -3.49
C TYR A 35 -5.11 3.46 -4.68
N GLU A 36 -4.73 2.93 -5.83
CA GLU A 36 -5.60 2.88 -7.01
C GLU A 36 -6.86 2.04 -6.76
N TYR A 37 -6.76 0.92 -6.03
CA TYR A 37 -7.93 0.14 -5.64
C TYR A 37 -8.86 0.92 -4.71
N PHE A 38 -8.32 1.63 -3.72
CA PHE A 38 -9.13 2.43 -2.82
C PHE A 38 -9.76 3.65 -3.50
N TRP A 39 -9.05 4.26 -4.46
CA TRP A 39 -9.60 5.32 -5.30
C TRP A 39 -10.73 4.78 -6.19
N LEU A 40 -10.52 3.67 -6.89
CA LEU A 40 -11.54 3.02 -7.71
C LEU A 40 -12.79 2.64 -6.91
N LEU A 41 -12.61 2.09 -5.70
CA LEU A 41 -13.73 1.80 -4.81
C LEU A 41 -14.51 3.06 -4.46
N ALA A 42 -13.81 4.15 -4.11
CA ALA A 42 -14.45 5.41 -3.78
C ALA A 42 -15.23 6.01 -4.96
N GLU A 43 -14.69 5.93 -6.18
CA GLU A 43 -15.39 6.33 -7.41
C GLU A 43 -16.65 5.48 -7.65
N ARG A 44 -16.57 4.17 -7.42
CA ARG A 44 -17.72 3.25 -7.59
C ARG A 44 -18.82 3.47 -6.56
N THR A 45 -18.48 3.83 -5.33
CA THR A 45 -19.44 4.11 -4.25
C THR A 45 -19.85 5.58 -4.16
N GLY A 46 -19.24 6.47 -4.95
CA GLY A 46 -19.50 7.91 -4.97
C GLY A 46 -18.95 8.68 -3.76
N ASN A 47 -18.19 8.03 -2.87
CA ASN A 47 -17.55 8.64 -1.71
C ASN A 47 -16.45 7.73 -1.13
N LYS A 48 -15.65 8.25 -0.19
CA LYS A 48 -14.50 7.54 0.40
C LYS A 48 -14.82 6.62 1.57
N ALA A 49 -16.04 6.59 2.09
CA ALA A 49 -16.35 5.92 3.36
C ALA A 49 -16.00 4.43 3.36
N ALA A 50 -16.28 3.72 2.26
CA ALA A 50 -15.94 2.30 2.12
C ALA A 50 -14.42 2.06 2.11
N SER A 51 -13.67 2.92 1.42
CA SER A 51 -12.21 2.87 1.35
C SER A 51 -11.56 3.25 2.69
N ASP A 52 -12.03 4.32 3.34
CA ASP A 52 -11.53 4.79 4.63
C ASP A 52 -11.76 3.73 5.71
N ALA A 53 -12.89 3.02 5.70
CA ALA A 53 -13.14 1.92 6.63
C ALA A 53 -12.11 0.79 6.49
N ILE A 54 -11.69 0.45 5.26
CA ILE A 54 -10.66 -0.56 5.02
C ILE A 54 -9.28 -0.06 5.47
N VAL A 55 -8.92 1.17 5.09
CA VAL A 55 -7.62 1.76 5.44
C VAL A 55 -7.48 1.91 6.95
N ASN A 56 -8.50 2.43 7.63
CA ASN A 56 -8.47 2.66 9.09
C ASN A 56 -8.46 1.36 9.91
N ALA A 57 -8.81 0.21 9.31
CA ALA A 57 -8.62 -1.10 9.95
C ALA A 57 -7.14 -1.52 10.00
N ILE A 58 -6.32 -1.01 9.07
CA ILE A 58 -4.89 -1.28 8.96
C ILE A 58 -4.05 -0.17 9.61
N ILE A 59 -4.33 1.09 9.28
CA ILE A 59 -3.64 2.28 9.77
C ILE A 59 -4.57 2.98 10.76
N TYR A 60 -4.46 2.60 12.03
CA TYR A 60 -5.39 3.04 13.09
C TYR A 60 -4.85 4.19 13.94
N LYS A 61 -3.63 4.67 13.67
CA LYS A 61 -3.08 5.92 14.22
C LYS A 61 -2.62 6.84 13.10
N ASN A 62 -2.43 8.12 13.41
CA ASN A 62 -1.88 9.09 12.46
C ASN A 62 -0.40 8.74 12.15
N PRO A 63 -0.03 8.40 10.89
CA PRO A 63 1.33 8.03 10.52
C PRO A 63 2.24 9.24 10.27
N PHE A 64 1.76 10.47 10.49
CA PHE A 64 2.49 11.69 10.17
C PHE A 64 2.75 12.58 11.39
N GLY A 65 3.84 13.34 11.31
CA GLY A 65 4.20 14.34 12.31
C GLY A 65 4.96 13.77 13.51
N LYS A 66 5.21 14.63 14.51
CA LYS A 66 6.05 14.30 15.67
C LYS A 66 5.52 13.13 16.49
N ALA A 67 4.19 13.00 16.61
CA ALA A 67 3.57 11.93 17.37
C ALA A 67 3.77 10.52 16.75
N ALA A 68 4.05 10.45 15.45
CA ALA A 68 4.35 9.20 14.76
C ALA A 68 5.83 8.80 14.90
N MET A 69 6.71 9.70 15.34
CA MET A 69 8.13 9.38 15.47
C MET A 69 8.32 8.32 16.55
N LEU A 70 9.02 7.23 16.19
CA LEU A 70 9.31 6.08 17.06
C LEU A 70 8.11 5.23 17.46
N ASP A 71 6.89 5.55 17.01
CA ASP A 71 5.74 4.67 17.20
C ASP A 71 5.78 3.55 16.15
N THR A 72 5.99 2.32 16.61
CA THR A 72 6.06 1.12 15.77
C THR A 72 4.69 0.43 15.61
N GLU A 73 3.66 0.95 16.28
CA GLU A 73 2.32 0.38 16.37
C GLU A 73 1.28 1.34 15.75
N ILE A 74 1.67 2.06 14.69
CA ILE A 74 0.80 2.96 13.92
C ILE A 74 -0.14 2.19 12.98
N TRP A 75 0.34 1.04 12.51
CA TRP A 75 -0.37 0.15 11.60
C TRP A 75 -0.23 -1.29 12.05
N ARG A 76 -1.07 -2.17 11.50
CA ARG A 76 -1.03 -3.61 11.77
C ARG A 76 0.29 -4.22 11.29
N ASN A 77 1.06 -4.79 12.22
CA ASN A 77 2.30 -5.52 11.94
C ASN A 77 2.04 -6.99 11.56
N ASN A 78 1.01 -7.24 10.73
CA ASN A 78 0.62 -8.58 10.28
C ASN A 78 0.38 -8.58 8.75
N PRO A 79 1.21 -9.25 7.93
CA PRO A 79 1.08 -9.23 6.47
C PRO A 79 -0.26 -9.77 5.96
N ASP A 80 -0.88 -10.71 6.67
CA ASP A 80 -2.17 -11.29 6.27
C ASP A 80 -3.32 -10.29 6.41
N GLU A 81 -3.22 -9.34 7.35
CA GLU A 81 -4.20 -8.26 7.49
C GLU A 81 -4.15 -7.30 6.30
N TRP A 82 -2.95 -6.95 5.85
CA TRP A 82 -2.77 -6.13 4.64
C TRP A 82 -3.32 -6.84 3.39
N GLU A 83 -3.14 -8.16 3.29
CA GLU A 83 -3.69 -8.93 2.17
C GLU A 83 -5.21 -8.99 2.23
N ARG A 84 -5.80 -9.24 3.41
CA ARG A 84 -7.25 -9.19 3.60
C ARG A 84 -7.85 -7.84 3.21
N ALA A 85 -7.18 -6.73 3.53
CA ALA A 85 -7.62 -5.39 3.16
C ALA A 85 -7.67 -5.20 1.63
N ARG A 86 -6.65 -5.69 0.90
CA ARG A 86 -6.62 -5.66 -0.58
C ARG A 86 -7.74 -6.51 -1.20
N ILE A 87 -7.90 -7.74 -0.71
CA ILE A 87 -8.96 -8.64 -1.18
C ILE A 87 -10.33 -8.00 -0.96
N ALA A 88 -10.59 -7.47 0.24
CA ALA A 88 -11.85 -6.80 0.56
C ALA A 88 -12.14 -5.60 -0.36
N ALA A 89 -11.12 -4.82 -0.73
CA ALA A 89 -11.31 -3.73 -1.71
C ALA A 89 -11.68 -4.29 -3.09
N GLY A 90 -10.94 -5.29 -3.58
CA GLY A 90 -11.21 -5.93 -4.87
C GLY A 90 -12.61 -6.56 -4.96
N GLU A 91 -13.02 -7.30 -3.95
CA GLU A 91 -14.35 -7.92 -3.86
C GLU A 91 -15.48 -6.87 -3.87
N ARG A 92 -15.31 -5.77 -3.12
CA ARG A 92 -16.31 -4.68 -3.11
C ARG A 92 -16.39 -3.98 -4.46
N ILE A 93 -15.25 -3.70 -5.10
CA ILE A 93 -15.23 -3.14 -6.46
C ILE A 93 -15.99 -4.06 -7.42
N ALA A 94 -15.71 -5.36 -7.39
CA ALA A 94 -16.40 -6.34 -8.25
C ALA A 94 -17.91 -6.38 -7.97
N ALA A 95 -18.33 -6.36 -6.70
CA ALA A 95 -19.74 -6.35 -6.32
C ALA A 95 -20.49 -5.10 -6.83
N THR A 96 -19.85 -3.92 -6.87
CA THR A 96 -20.46 -2.72 -7.46
C THR A 96 -20.67 -2.81 -8.97
N ALA A 97 -19.91 -3.66 -9.67
CA ALA A 97 -20.07 -3.87 -11.10
C ALA A 97 -21.26 -4.79 -11.43
N SER A 98 -21.56 -5.77 -10.56
CA SER A 98 -22.68 -6.72 -10.74
C SER A 98 -24.05 -6.16 -10.38
N SER A 99 -24.12 -5.00 -9.71
CA SER A 99 -25.36 -4.34 -9.32
C SER A 99 -25.89 -3.33 -10.36
N ARG A 100 -25.29 -3.29 -11.57
CA ARG A 100 -25.74 -2.53 -12.74
C ARG A 100 -26.22 -3.49 -13.81
#